data_AF-A0A9D2ALB7-F1
#
_entry.id   AF-A0A9D2ALB7-F1
#
_cell.length_a   1.000
_cell.length_b   1.000
_cell.length_c   1.000
_cell.angle_alpha   90.00
_cell.angle_beta   90.00
_cell.angle_gamma   90.00
#
_symmetry.space_group_name_H-M   'P 1'
#
loop_
_entity.id
_entity.type
_entity.pdbx_description
1 polymer ?
#
loop_
_entity_poly.entity_id
_entity_poly.type
_entity_poly.pdbx_seq_one_letter_code
_entity_poly.pdbx_strand_id
1 'polypeptide(L)' 'MKPLMELITKRPILNYRMTVHSDQGIQYQTKAWRQTLKKNHIFQSMSRRATCLDNASMESLFHTMKVELYYEHHYQAKP' A
#
# COMPACT_ATOMS: atom_id res chain seq x y z
N MET A 1 1.01 -10.94 -1.44
CA MET A 1 2.15 -10.97 -2.41
C MET A 1 1.75 -10.69 -3.85
N LYS A 2 0.60 -11.19 -4.34
CA LYS A 2 0.10 -10.93 -5.71
C LYS A 2 0.18 -9.45 -6.18
N PRO A 3 -0.32 -8.45 -5.43
CA PRO A 3 -0.24 -7.05 -5.85
C PRO A 3 1.19 -6.52 -5.96
N LEU A 4 2.12 -6.98 -5.11
CA LEU A 4 3.52 -6.58 -5.21
C LEU A 4 4.16 -7.11 -6.50
N MET A 5 3.87 -8.36 -6.88
CA MET A 5 4.39 -8.92 -8.12
C MET A 5 3.84 -8.20 -9.34
N GLU A 6 2.55 -7.85 -9.30
CA GLU A 6 1.94 -7.07 -10.38
C GLU A 6 2.57 -5.68 -10.53
N LEU A 7 2.84 -4.99 -9.42
CA LEU A 7 3.58 -3.72 -9.42
C LEU A 7 4.98 -3.88 -10.03
N ILE A 8 5.70 -4.93 -9.63
CA ILE A 8 7.04 -5.24 -10.15
C ILE A 8 6.99 -5.44 -11.67
N THR A 9 5.98 -6.15 -12.19
CA THR A 9 5.86 -6.44 -13.63
C THR A 9 5.42 -5.21 -14.43
N LYS A 10 4.50 -4.39 -13.89
CA LYS A 10 3.91 -3.26 -14.61
C LYS A 10 4.70 -1.95 -14.48
N ARG A 11 5.76 -1.91 -13.67
CA ARG A 11 6.49 -0.67 -13.42
C ARG A 11 7.17 -0.13 -14.69
N PRO A 12 7.18 1.19 -14.90
CA PRO A 12 7.98 1.80 -15.96
C PRO A 12 9.48 1.68 -15.66
N ILE A 13 10.31 1.83 -16.70
CA ILE A 13 11.76 1.99 -16.55
C ILE A 13 12.01 3.41 -16.03
N LEU A 14 12.66 3.52 -14.87
CA LEU A 14 12.90 4.78 -14.19
C LEU A 14 14.40 4.99 -14.04
N ASN A 15 14.86 6.22 -14.23
CA ASN A 15 16.25 6.62 -14.02
C ASN A 15 16.58 6.86 -12.53
N TYR A 16 15.60 6.65 -11.65
CA TYR A 16 15.68 6.88 -10.22
C TYR A 16 15.30 5.62 -9.43
N ARG A 17 15.79 5.54 -8.19
CA ARG A 17 15.54 4.39 -7.32
C ARG A 17 14.09 4.32 -6.91
N MET A 18 13.41 3.24 -7.29
CA MET A 18 12.05 2.96 -6.85
C MET A 18 12.01 2.68 -5.34
N THR A 19 11.07 3.34 -4.65
CA THR A 19 10.83 3.16 -3.22
C THR A 19 9.37 2.81 -2.98
N VAL A 20 9.13 1.78 -2.18
CA VAL A 20 7.80 1.45 -1.66
C VAL A 20 7.73 1.94 -0.22
N HIS A 21 6.85 2.90 0.04
CA HIS A 21 6.57 3.39 1.39
C HIS A 21 5.31 2.69 1.93
N SER A 22 5.39 2.14 3.15
CA SER A 22 4.27 1.46 3.81
C SER A 22 4.19 1.82 5.28
N ASP A 23 3.10 1.46 5.94
CA ASP A 23 3.09 1.39 7.40
C ASP A 23 3.97 0.22 7.91
N GLN A 24 3.97 0.01 9.22
CA GLN A 24 4.60 -1.13 9.87
C GLN A 24 3.66 -2.34 10.02
N GLY A 25 2.69 -2.53 9.12
CA GLY A 25 1.84 -3.70 9.11
C GLY A 25 2.65 -5.00 9.03
N ILE A 26 2.14 -6.07 9.66
CA ILE A 26 2.84 -7.37 9.77
C ILE A 26 3.28 -7.90 8.40
N GLN A 27 2.42 -7.75 7.38
CA GLN A 27 2.71 -8.17 6.01
C GLN A 27 4.00 -7.56 5.47
N TYR A 28 4.20 -6.25 5.68
CA TYR A 28 5.35 -5.49 5.18
C TYR A 28 6.62 -5.77 5.97
N GLN A 29 6.50 -6.35 7.17
CA GLN A 29 7.63 -6.77 8.00
C GLN A 29 8.10 -8.20 7.71
N THR A 30 7.36 -8.97 6.91
CA THR A 30 7.73 -10.37 6.63
C THR A 30 9.04 -10.49 5.86
N LYS A 31 9.78 -11.59 6.10
CA LYS A 31 11.02 -11.90 5.38
C LYS A 31 10.80 -12.03 3.87
N ALA A 32 9.68 -12.65 3.47
CA ALA A 32 9.30 -12.81 2.07
C ALA A 32 9.15 -11.45 1.38
N TRP A 33 8.44 -10.51 1.99
CA TRP A 33 8.28 -9.14 1.48
C TRP A 33 9.63 -8.44 1.27
N ARG A 34 10.45 -8.38 2.32
CA ARG A 34 11.78 -7.74 2.28
C ARG A 34 12.69 -8.35 1.21
N GLN A 35 12.68 -9.68 1.08
CA GLN A 35 13.48 -10.38 0.08
C GLN A 35 13.00 -10.09 -1.34
N THR A 36 11.68 -10.08 -1.57
CA THR A 36 11.12 -9.75 -2.88
C THR A 36 11.50 -8.34 -3.31
N LEU A 37 11.41 -7.35 -2.42
CA LEU A 37 11.83 -5.98 -2.72
C LEU A 37 13.32 -5.89 -3.04
N LYS A 38 14.17 -6.51 -2.20
CA LYS A 38 15.64 -6.51 -2.39
C LYS A 38 16.05 -7.15 -3.72
N LYS A 39 15.44 -8.29 -4.09
CA LYS A 39 15.69 -8.99 -5.37
C LYS A 39 15.35 -8.14 -6.59
N ASN A 40 14.43 -7.17 -6.46
CA ASN A 40 13.98 -6.32 -7.54
C ASN A 40 14.58 -4.90 -7.48
N HIS A 41 15.60 -4.68 -6.64
CA HIS A 41 16.24 -3.37 -6.43
C HIS A 41 15.26 -2.27 -5.99
N ILE A 42 14.19 -2.65 -5.27
CA ILE A 42 13.20 -1.72 -4.73
C ILE A 42 13.54 -1.43 -3.27
N PHE A 43 13.62 -0.15 -2.92
CA PHE A 43 13.89 0.27 -1.55
C PHE A 43 12.61 0.24 -0.72
N GLN A 44 12.67 -0.33 0.48
CA GLN A 44 11.57 -0.27 1.43
C GLN A 44 11.73 0.94 2.34
N SER A 45 10.68 1.75 2.41
CA SER A 45 10.52 2.80 3.41
C SER A 45 9.30 2.47 4.25
N MET A 46 9.34 2.75 5.55
CA MET A 46 8.21 2.53 6.44
C MET A 46 7.97 3.75 7.32
N SER A 47 6.70 4.02 7.66
CA SER A 47 6.34 5.07 8.61
C SER A 47 6.92 4.81 10.01
N ARG A 48 7.06 5.88 10.79
CA ARG A 48 7.53 5.79 12.17
C ARG A 48 6.44 5.22 13.06
N ARG A 49 6.85 4.44 14.08
CA ARG A 49 5.92 3.98 15.12
C ARG A 49 5.28 5.17 15.81
N ALA A 50 3.98 5.07 16.09
CA ALA A 50 3.19 6.09 16.78
C ALA A 50 3.16 7.48 16.09
N THR A 51 3.52 7.56 14.80
CA THR A 51 3.40 8.80 14.01
C THR A 51 2.24 8.65 13.03
N CYS A 52 1.03 9.02 13.47
CA CYS A 52 -0.18 8.92 12.64
C CYS A 52 -0.12 9.83 11.41
N LEU A 53 0.59 10.96 11.48
CA LEU A 53 0.72 11.92 10.39
C LEU A 53 1.36 11.30 9.12
N ASP A 54 2.31 10.36 9.28
CA ASP A 54 2.96 9.68 8.16
C ASP A 54 1.95 8.85 7.33
N ASN A 55 0.89 8.35 7.98
CA ASN A 55 -0.14 7.50 7.35
C ASN A 55 -1.47 8.22 7.11
N ALA A 56 -1.69 9.38 7.75
CA ALA A 56 -2.96 10.11 7.72
C ALA A 56 -3.45 10.42 6.30
N SER A 57 -2.53 10.75 5.39
CA SER A 57 -2.86 11.00 3.98
C SER A 57 -3.42 9.75 3.28
N MET A 58 -2.81 8.59 3.51
CA MET A 58 -3.29 7.32 2.97
C MET A 58 -4.60 6.90 3.63
N GLU A 59 -4.74 7.09 4.94
CA GLU A 59 -6.00 6.80 5.66
C GLU A 59 -7.15 7.65 5.14
N SER A 60 -6.92 8.94 4.91
CA SER A 60 -7.93 9.86 4.35
C SER A 60 -8.35 9.42 2.95
N LEU A 61 -7.40 9.05 2.09
CA LEU A 61 -7.70 8.54 0.75
C LEU A 61 -8.54 7.25 0.81
N PHE A 62 -8.15 6.28 1.65
CA PHE A 62 -8.90 5.04 1.80
C PHE A 62 -10.28 5.26 2.42
N HIS A 63 -10.42 6.26 3.29
CA HIS A 63 -11.71 6.67 3.82
C HIS A 63 -12.61 7.19 2.70
N THR A 64 -12.14 8.15 1.91
CA THR A 64 -12.88 8.70 0.76
C THR A 64 -13.30 7.59 -0.21
N MET A 65 -12.39 6.70 -0.61
CA MET A 65 -12.72 5.60 -1.52
C MET A 65 -13.79 4.67 -0.95
N LYS A 66 -13.75 4.34 0.35
CA LYS A 66 -14.79 3.50 0.98
C LYS A 66 -16.15 4.19 0.98
N VAL A 67 -16.15 5.50 1.25
CA VAL A 67 -17.37 6.31 1.28
C VAL A 67 -18.00 6.37 -0.10
N GLU A 68 -17.21 6.69 -1.14
CA GLU A 68 -17.67 6.72 -2.53
C GLU A 68 -18.23 5.36 -2.98
N LEU A 69 -17.50 4.26 -2.73
CA LEU A 69 -17.96 2.91 -3.06
C LEU A 69 -19.25 2.53 -2.32
N TYR A 70 -19.42 2.97 -1.07
CA TYR A 70 -20.64 2.71 -0.31
C TYR A 70 -21.84 3.47 -0.85
N TYR A 71 -21.66 4.73 -1.28
CA TYR A 71 -22.75 5.52 -1.84
C TYR A 71 -23.16 5.10 -3.25
N GLU A 72 -22.24 4.56 -4.06
CA GLU A 72 -22.57 3.99 -5.38
C GLU A 72 -23.30 2.63 -5.26
N HIS A 73 -23.09 1.90 -4.16
CA HIS A 73 -23.82 0.68 -3.86
C HIS A 73 -24.94 0.98 -2.85
N HIS A 74 -26.13 1.36 -3.35
CA HIS A 74 -27.36 1.35 -2.55
C HIS A 74 -27.62 -0.06 -2.02
N TYR A 75 -27.07 -0.38 -0.85
CA TYR A 75 -27.44 -1.59 -0.12
C TYR A 75 -28.87 -1.38 0.37
N GLN A 76 -29.83 -2.05 -0.29
CA GLN A 76 -31.15 -2.22 0.29
C GLN A 76 -30.97 -2.94 1.63
N ALA A 77 -31.17 -2.22 2.73
CA ALA A 77 -31.38 -2.87 4.01
C ALA A 77 -32.56 -3.83 3.84
N LYS A 78 -32.30 -5.14 3.94
CA LYS A 78 -33.40 -6.10 4.02
C LYS A 78 -34.19 -5.79 5.31
N PRO A 79 -35.53 -5.73 5.22
CA PRO A 79 -36.39 -5.43 6.35
C PRO A 79 -36.27 -6.49 7.46
#